data_AF-B7L387-F1
#
_entry.id   AF-B7L387-F1
#
_cell.length_a   1.000
_cell.length_b   1.000
_cell.length_c   1.000
_cell.angle_alpha   90.00
_cell.angle_beta   90.00
_cell.angle_gamma   90.00
#
_symmetry.space_group_name_H-M   'P 1'
#
loop_
_entity.id
_entity.type
_entity.pdbx_description
1 polymer ?
#
loop_
_entity_poly.entity_id
_entity_poly.type
_entity_poly.pdbx_seq_one_letter_code
_entity_poly.pdbx_strand_id
1 'polypeptide(L)'
;MCFKPWPRPTPYEDTPRKRAAYRRKQEREQAALPLFAPAIAERQLGVAEEMLRRTGQWERQQLEGRRQRAQAWHRVRARLFEHPTSRRRAIRALWRICPYPADPSYFGALLHEIATGRIDPAWPPWGASHTLTPRTTPNPASFAEAFRQIGQRTVGGGPKTVGADEFLFYGNLGSGNLFLTSRVRLIEPNESFYTTWNHRLRDSHVGSSEHWVDIAVRGPCSDEDLRRIARLARAADTRPIVVRRIDPLAGLSGREAAR
;
A
#
# COMPACT_ATOMS: atom_id res chain seq x y z
N MET A 1 -3.89 -24.13 13.17
CA MET A 1 -3.01 -23.56 12.12
C MET A 1 -3.89 -22.99 11.05
N CYS A 2 -3.45 -21.95 10.34
CA CYS A 2 -4.20 -21.42 9.21
C CYS A 2 -3.86 -22.26 7.98
N PHE A 3 -4.78 -23.13 7.55
CA PHE A 3 -4.72 -23.81 6.26
C PHE A 3 -5.99 -23.50 5.49
N LYS A 4 -5.87 -23.24 4.19
CA LYS A 4 -7.04 -23.11 3.33
C LYS A 4 -7.77 -24.48 3.27
N PRO A 5 -9.10 -24.51 3.42
CA PRO A 5 -9.90 -25.69 3.18
C PRO A 5 -9.65 -26.23 1.76
N TRP A 6 -9.72 -27.55 1.59
CA TRP A 6 -9.74 -28.12 0.25
C TRP A 6 -11.06 -27.72 -0.44
N PRO A 7 -11.02 -27.25 -1.70
CA PRO A 7 -12.22 -26.94 -2.45
C PRO A 7 -13.18 -28.13 -2.51
N ARG A 8 -14.48 -27.86 -2.57
CA ARG A 8 -15.45 -28.93 -2.82
C ARG A 8 -15.19 -29.52 -4.21
N PRO A 9 -15.07 -30.86 -4.34
CA PRO A 9 -14.90 -31.47 -5.66
C PRO A 9 -16.07 -31.07 -6.56
N THR A 10 -15.75 -30.54 -7.74
CA THR A 10 -16.72 -30.29 -8.80
C THR A 10 -16.61 -31.37 -9.86
N PRO A 11 -17.71 -31.76 -10.52
CA PRO A 11 -17.65 -32.69 -11.64
C PRO A 11 -16.91 -32.05 -12.83
N TYR A 12 -16.35 -32.89 -13.71
CA TYR A 12 -15.77 -32.39 -14.94
C TYR A 12 -16.88 -31.93 -15.90
N GLU A 13 -16.85 -30.66 -16.26
CA GLU A 13 -17.79 -30.10 -17.22
C GLU A 13 -17.38 -30.45 -18.65
N ASP A 14 -18.14 -31.31 -19.31
CA ASP A 14 -18.02 -31.51 -20.76
C ASP A 14 -18.70 -30.34 -21.49
N THR A 15 -17.93 -29.58 -22.27
CA THR A 15 -18.45 -28.40 -22.97
C THR A 15 -18.20 -28.51 -24.48
N PRO A 16 -19.05 -27.89 -25.32
CA PRO A 16 -18.84 -27.85 -26.77
C PRO A 16 -17.45 -27.33 -27.17
N ARG A 17 -16.92 -26.36 -26.40
CA ARG A 17 -15.57 -25.82 -26.60
C ARG A 17 -14.48 -26.86 -26.35
N LYS A 18 -14.58 -27.68 -25.30
CA LYS A 18 -13.63 -28.76 -24.99
C LYS A 18 -13.67 -29.85 -26.06
N ARG A 19 -14.87 -30.23 -26.52
CA ARG A 19 -15.06 -31.18 -27.64
C ARG A 19 -14.45 -30.66 -28.96
N ALA A 20 -14.71 -29.40 -29.31
CA ALA A 20 -14.12 -28.77 -30.50
C ALA A 20 -12.59 -28.62 -30.40
N ALA A 21 -12.06 -28.33 -29.21
CA ALA A 21 -10.62 -28.29 -28.98
C ALA A 21 -9.97 -29.67 -29.18
N TYR A 22 -10.63 -30.74 -28.74
CA TYR A 22 -10.12 -32.10 -28.96
C TYR A 22 -10.14 -32.50 -30.45
N ARG A 23 -11.21 -32.18 -31.20
CA ARG A 23 -11.23 -32.39 -32.66
C ARG A 23 -10.08 -31.71 -33.38
N ARG A 24 -9.82 -30.43 -33.07
CA ARG A 24 -8.67 -29.70 -33.63
C ARG A 24 -7.32 -30.31 -33.23
N LYS A 25 -7.22 -30.92 -32.04
CA LYS A 25 -6.03 -31.68 -31.63
C LYS A 25 -5.87 -32.92 -32.51
N GLN A 26 -6.95 -33.66 -32.74
CA GLN A 26 -6.94 -34.85 -33.60
C GLN A 26 -6.48 -34.51 -35.03
N GLU A 27 -7.08 -33.48 -35.63
CA GLU A 27 -6.72 -32.97 -36.95
C GLU A 27 -5.25 -32.55 -37.01
N ARG A 28 -4.76 -31.82 -36.00
CA ARG A 28 -3.37 -31.39 -35.94
C ARG A 28 -2.39 -32.56 -35.85
N GLU A 29 -2.72 -33.59 -35.07
CA GLU A 29 -1.88 -34.79 -34.93
C GLU A 29 -1.82 -35.59 -36.24
N GLN A 30 -2.94 -35.73 -36.95
CA GLN A 30 -2.97 -36.38 -38.26
C GLN A 30 -2.21 -35.56 -39.31
N ALA A 31 -2.41 -34.23 -39.33
CA ALA A 31 -1.74 -33.34 -40.28
C ALA A 31 -0.23 -33.22 -40.04
N ALA A 32 0.24 -33.44 -38.80
CA ALA A 32 1.66 -33.44 -38.48
C ALA A 32 2.42 -34.61 -39.12
N LEU A 33 1.74 -35.74 -39.36
CA LEU A 33 2.32 -36.95 -39.96
C LEU A 33 1.39 -37.50 -41.05
N PRO A 34 1.29 -36.86 -42.24
CA PRO A 34 0.28 -37.19 -43.25
C PRO A 34 0.32 -38.63 -43.75
N LEU A 35 1.53 -39.20 -43.92
CA LEU A 35 1.70 -40.60 -44.34
C LEU A 35 1.15 -41.60 -43.32
N PHE A 36 1.09 -41.23 -42.04
CA PHE A 36 0.56 -42.05 -40.95
C PHE A 36 -0.83 -41.61 -40.51
N ALA A 37 -1.48 -40.65 -41.19
CA ALA A 37 -2.77 -40.10 -40.78
C ALA A 37 -3.85 -41.18 -40.57
N PRO A 38 -4.00 -42.21 -41.45
CA PRO A 38 -4.97 -43.29 -41.22
C PRO A 38 -4.67 -44.09 -39.94
N ALA A 39 -3.41 -44.49 -39.74
CA ALA A 39 -2.99 -45.24 -38.55
C ALA A 39 -3.10 -44.41 -37.25
N ILE A 40 -2.92 -43.09 -37.33
CA ILE A 40 -3.12 -42.16 -36.21
C ILE A 40 -4.61 -42.04 -35.90
N ALA A 41 -5.46 -41.88 -36.92
CA ALA A 41 -6.90 -41.77 -36.77
C ALA A 41 -7.50 -43.02 -36.11
N GLU A 42 -7.06 -44.23 -36.50
CA GLU A 42 -7.48 -45.50 -35.90
C GLU A 42 -7.16 -45.59 -34.39
N ARG A 43 -6.06 -45.00 -33.94
CA ARG A 43 -5.65 -45.00 -32.53
C ARG A 43 -6.30 -43.90 -31.70
N GLN A 44 -6.86 -42.88 -32.35
CA GLN A 44 -7.47 -41.76 -31.65
C GLN A 44 -8.85 -42.13 -31.11
N LEU A 45 -9.07 -41.85 -29.82
CA LEU A 45 -10.39 -42.05 -29.21
C LEU A 45 -11.44 -41.13 -29.84
N GLY A 46 -12.67 -41.61 -29.92
CA GLY A 46 -13.82 -40.78 -30.25
C GLY A 46 -13.98 -39.62 -29.26
N VAL A 47 -14.57 -38.51 -29.70
CA VAL A 47 -14.70 -37.30 -28.85
C VAL A 47 -15.46 -37.60 -27.55
N ALA A 48 -16.56 -38.36 -27.64
CA ALA A 48 -17.36 -38.74 -26.47
C ALA A 48 -16.57 -39.62 -25.48
N GLU A 49 -15.82 -40.59 -26.01
CA GLU A 49 -14.97 -41.49 -25.24
C GLU A 49 -13.83 -40.74 -24.54
N GLU A 50 -13.19 -39.80 -25.23
CA GLU A 50 -12.17 -38.94 -24.62
C GLU A 50 -12.76 -38.08 -23.49
N MET A 51 -13.97 -37.54 -23.65
CA MET A 51 -14.60 -36.76 -22.59
C MET A 51 -14.91 -37.64 -21.37
N LEU A 52 -15.39 -38.87 -21.56
CA LEU A 52 -15.57 -39.85 -20.47
C LEU A 52 -14.24 -40.17 -19.79
N ARG A 53 -13.17 -40.41 -20.56
CA ARG A 53 -11.82 -40.65 -20.03
C ARG A 53 -11.35 -39.48 -19.17
N ARG A 54 -11.55 -38.24 -19.63
CA ARG A 54 -11.19 -37.02 -18.89
C ARG A 54 -12.01 -36.84 -17.62
N THR A 55 -13.29 -37.15 -17.63
CA THR A 55 -14.13 -37.16 -16.42
C THR A 55 -13.56 -38.11 -15.37
N GLY A 56 -13.29 -39.36 -15.74
CA GLY A 56 -12.71 -40.34 -14.81
C GLY A 56 -11.28 -39.99 -14.38
N GLN A 57 -10.49 -39.30 -15.21
CA GLN A 57 -9.18 -38.77 -14.78
C GLN A 57 -9.33 -37.61 -13.81
N TRP A 58 -10.27 -36.69 -14.05
CA TRP A 58 -10.52 -35.54 -13.19
C TRP A 58 -10.91 -35.98 -11.78
N GLU A 59 -11.84 -36.92 -11.65
CA GLU A 59 -12.27 -37.48 -10.36
C GLU A 59 -11.10 -38.13 -9.60
N ARG A 60 -10.29 -38.93 -10.30
CA ARG A 60 -9.08 -39.55 -9.74
C ARG A 60 -8.07 -38.49 -9.27
N GLN A 61 -7.82 -37.45 -10.07
CA GLN A 61 -6.92 -36.36 -9.69
C GLN A 61 -7.43 -35.59 -8.47
N GLN A 62 -8.73 -35.34 -8.36
CA GLN A 62 -9.31 -34.69 -7.19
C GLN A 62 -9.12 -35.54 -5.92
N LEU A 63 -9.38 -36.84 -6.02
CA LEU A 63 -9.19 -37.78 -4.90
C LEU A 63 -7.72 -37.87 -4.49
N GLU A 64 -6.83 -38.03 -5.48
CA GLU A 64 -5.40 -38.16 -5.25
C GLU A 64 -4.80 -36.86 -4.69
N GLY A 65 -5.19 -35.69 -5.21
CA GLY A 65 -4.78 -34.40 -4.66
C GLY A 65 -5.19 -34.21 -3.20
N ARG A 66 -6.42 -34.61 -2.85
CA ARG A 66 -6.88 -34.61 -1.45
C ARG A 66 -6.05 -35.57 -0.59
N ARG A 67 -5.76 -36.78 -1.08
CA ARG A 67 -4.95 -37.79 -0.40
C ARG A 67 -3.53 -37.29 -0.16
N GLN A 68 -2.88 -36.76 -1.19
CA GLN A 68 -1.53 -36.19 -1.11
C GLN A 68 -1.47 -35.03 -0.12
N ARG A 69 -2.45 -34.11 -0.15
CA ARG A 69 -2.54 -33.01 0.83
C ARG A 69 -2.67 -33.53 2.26
N ALA A 70 -3.52 -34.53 2.49
CA ALA A 70 -3.68 -35.14 3.81
C ALA A 70 -2.37 -35.80 4.28
N GLN A 71 -1.71 -36.57 3.42
CA GLN A 71 -0.42 -37.19 3.72
C GLN A 71 0.67 -36.14 4.02
N ALA A 72 0.76 -35.09 3.21
CA ALA A 72 1.67 -33.97 3.46
C ALA A 72 1.40 -33.33 4.82
N TRP A 73 0.13 -33.11 5.17
CA TRP A 73 -0.24 -32.61 6.50
C TRP A 73 0.21 -33.56 7.62
N HIS A 74 -0.03 -34.87 7.50
CA HIS A 74 0.42 -35.83 8.51
C HIS A 74 1.94 -35.79 8.72
N ARG A 75 2.71 -35.77 7.62
CA ARG A 75 4.19 -35.70 7.67
C ARG A 75 4.68 -34.41 8.31
N VAL A 76 4.14 -33.27 7.89
CA VAL A 76 4.56 -31.96 8.40
C VAL A 76 4.13 -31.76 9.85
N ARG A 77 2.96 -32.30 10.24
CA ARG A 77 2.53 -32.32 11.63
C ARG A 77 3.47 -33.17 12.49
N ALA A 78 3.87 -34.36 12.04
CA ALA A 78 4.84 -35.19 12.76
C ALA A 78 6.15 -34.42 13.01
N ARG A 79 6.74 -33.85 11.95
CA ARG A 79 7.95 -33.02 12.02
C ARG A 79 7.83 -31.85 12.98
N LEU A 80 6.69 -31.16 12.99
CA LEU A 80 6.49 -30.08 13.95
C LEU A 80 6.49 -30.61 15.40
N PHE A 81 5.89 -31.78 15.64
CA PHE A 81 5.76 -32.35 16.98
C PHE A 81 7.07 -32.92 17.53
N GLU A 82 8.09 -33.12 16.70
CA GLU A 82 9.46 -33.43 17.13
C GLU A 82 10.11 -32.26 17.90
N HIS A 83 9.63 -31.03 17.70
CA HIS A 83 10.17 -29.87 18.41
C HIS A 83 9.61 -29.69 19.83
N PRO A 84 10.40 -29.14 20.79
CA PRO A 84 9.90 -28.74 22.10
C PRO A 84 8.72 -27.77 22.01
N THR A 85 7.87 -27.78 23.04
CA THR A 85 6.62 -26.98 23.07
C THR A 85 6.84 -25.49 22.83
N SER A 86 7.90 -24.89 23.38
CA SER A 86 8.26 -23.49 23.16
C SER A 86 8.55 -23.20 21.68
N ARG A 87 9.42 -24.02 21.06
CA ARG A 87 9.77 -23.91 19.64
C ARG A 87 8.56 -24.11 18.73
N ARG A 88 7.67 -25.06 19.05
CA ARG A 88 6.40 -25.26 18.32
C ARG A 88 5.50 -24.03 18.36
N ARG A 89 5.43 -23.33 19.50
CA ARG A 89 4.65 -22.09 19.62
C ARG A 89 5.23 -20.99 18.73
N ALA A 90 6.55 -20.81 18.74
CA ALA A 90 7.23 -19.83 17.88
C ALA A 90 6.98 -20.11 16.39
N ILE A 91 7.17 -21.36 15.95
CA ILE A 91 6.91 -21.77 14.56
C ILE A 91 5.44 -21.52 14.16
N ARG A 92 4.48 -21.82 15.05
CA ARG A 92 3.06 -21.56 14.80
C ARG A 92 2.73 -20.07 14.72
N ALA A 93 3.39 -19.24 15.53
CA ALA A 93 3.24 -17.79 15.48
C ALA A 93 3.80 -17.25 14.16
N LEU A 94 5.00 -17.69 13.77
CA LEU A 94 5.61 -17.36 12.48
C LEU A 94 4.71 -17.75 11.30
N TRP A 95 4.16 -18.97 11.30
CA TRP A 95 3.29 -19.44 10.22
C TRP A 95 2.04 -18.55 10.02
N ARG A 96 1.56 -17.88 11.07
CA ARG A 96 0.39 -16.98 10.96
C ARG A 96 0.70 -15.68 10.22
N ILE A 97 1.93 -15.19 10.30
CA ILE A 97 2.38 -13.94 9.67
C ILE A 97 3.15 -14.17 8.37
N CYS A 98 3.51 -15.43 8.09
CA CYS A 98 4.29 -15.80 6.93
C CYS A 98 3.53 -15.49 5.63
N PRO A 99 4.20 -14.94 4.60
CA PRO A 99 3.55 -14.61 3.32
C PRO A 99 3.21 -15.85 2.47
N TYR A 100 3.60 -17.04 2.90
CA TYR A 100 3.39 -18.27 2.13
C TYR A 100 1.91 -18.66 2.05
N PRO A 101 1.49 -19.32 0.95
CA PRO A 101 0.16 -19.90 0.85
C PRO A 101 -0.11 -20.83 2.03
N ALA A 102 -1.32 -20.73 2.59
CA ALA A 102 -1.79 -21.52 3.71
C ALA A 102 -2.04 -23.00 3.30
N ASP A 103 -0.96 -23.71 3.00
CA ASP A 103 -0.88 -25.05 2.43
C ASP A 103 0.16 -25.91 3.18
N PRO A 104 -0.12 -27.22 3.44
CA PRO A 104 0.81 -28.08 4.16
C PRO A 104 2.20 -28.22 3.52
N SER A 105 2.31 -28.19 2.19
CA SER A 105 3.58 -28.35 1.48
C SER A 105 4.50 -27.16 1.72
N TYR A 106 3.95 -25.95 1.64
CA TYR A 106 4.67 -24.70 1.98
C TYR A 106 5.06 -24.65 3.46
N PHE A 107 4.20 -25.15 4.35
CA PHE A 107 4.57 -25.28 5.75
C PHE A 107 5.72 -26.28 5.96
N GLY A 108 5.74 -27.37 5.19
CA GLY A 108 6.85 -28.32 5.17
C GLY A 108 8.17 -27.72 4.66
N ALA A 109 8.09 -26.83 3.66
CA ALA A 109 9.24 -26.06 3.18
C ALA A 109 9.76 -25.09 4.25
N LEU A 110 8.86 -24.34 4.91
CA LEU A 110 9.24 -23.47 6.04
C LEU A 110 9.94 -24.26 7.16
N LEU A 111 9.43 -25.43 7.54
CA LEU A 111 10.09 -26.28 8.53
C LEU A 111 11.48 -26.75 8.07
N HIS A 112 11.67 -26.99 6.78
CA HIS A 112 12.98 -27.33 6.23
C HIS A 112 13.93 -26.14 6.29
N GLU A 113 13.49 -24.94 5.91
CA GLU A 113 14.29 -23.71 6.00
C GLU A 113 14.67 -23.33 7.44
N ILE A 114 13.78 -23.61 8.40
CA ILE A 114 14.09 -23.47 9.83
C ILE A 114 15.13 -24.50 10.28
N ALA A 115 15.04 -25.74 9.77
CA ALA A 115 15.98 -26.80 10.11
C ALA A 115 17.38 -26.55 9.51
N THR A 116 17.45 -25.94 8.32
CA THR A 116 18.71 -25.56 7.67
C THR A 116 19.27 -24.23 8.17
N GLY A 117 18.58 -23.55 9.10
CA GLY A 117 19.02 -22.28 9.68
C GLY A 117 18.83 -21.07 8.77
N ARG A 118 18.18 -21.22 7.62
CA ARG A 118 17.86 -20.11 6.71
C ARG A 118 16.86 -19.13 7.33
N ILE A 119 15.97 -19.64 8.18
CA ILE A 119 14.97 -18.83 8.90
C ILE A 119 15.07 -19.12 10.39
N ASP A 120 15.25 -18.06 11.17
CA ASP A 120 15.07 -18.12 12.61
C ASP A 120 13.59 -17.85 12.96
N PRO A 121 12.88 -18.77 13.64
CA PRO A 121 11.53 -18.53 14.15
C PRO A 121 11.40 -17.34 15.09
N ALA A 122 12.48 -16.94 15.77
CA ALA A 122 12.50 -15.77 16.67
C ALA A 122 12.72 -14.46 15.92
N TRP A 123 13.43 -14.50 14.79
CA TRP A 123 13.80 -13.33 13.99
C TRP A 123 13.48 -13.54 12.50
N PRO A 124 12.19 -13.64 12.16
CA PRO A 124 11.82 -13.94 10.79
C PRO A 124 12.07 -12.74 9.86
N PRO A 125 12.53 -12.98 8.61
CA PRO A 125 12.89 -11.91 7.68
C PRO A 125 11.70 -11.05 7.23
N TRP A 126 10.47 -11.56 7.36
CA TRP A 126 9.21 -10.86 7.04
C TRP A 126 8.49 -10.31 8.29
N GLY A 127 9.04 -10.54 9.49
CA GLY A 127 8.42 -10.14 10.75
C GLY A 127 9.27 -9.18 11.58
N ALA A 128 10.29 -8.56 10.98
CA ALA A 128 10.77 -7.31 11.53
C ALA A 128 9.61 -6.32 11.45
N SER A 129 8.99 -6.07 12.60
CA SER A 129 8.68 -4.70 12.97
C SER A 129 9.97 -3.92 12.75
N HIS A 130 10.22 -3.48 11.50
CA HIS A 130 10.99 -2.29 11.29
C HIS A 130 10.16 -1.26 12.04
N THR A 131 10.52 -1.02 13.30
CA THR A 131 10.33 0.29 13.90
C THR A 131 11.02 1.18 12.89
N LEU A 132 10.24 1.71 11.94
CA LEU A 132 10.67 2.77 11.07
C LEU A 132 11.07 3.82 12.09
N THR A 133 12.34 3.90 12.41
CA THR A 133 12.90 5.05 13.10
C THR A 133 12.74 6.09 12.02
N PRO A 134 11.69 6.93 12.09
CA PRO A 134 11.56 7.94 11.06
C PRO A 134 12.87 8.72 11.12
N ARG A 135 13.42 9.05 9.96
CA ARG A 135 14.66 9.81 9.91
C ARG A 135 14.34 11.22 10.42
N THR A 136 14.38 11.37 11.74
CA THR A 136 14.22 12.64 12.42
C THR A 136 15.47 13.46 12.09
N THR A 137 15.28 14.74 11.82
CA THR A 137 16.40 15.68 11.77
C THR A 137 16.53 16.27 13.19
N PRO A 138 17.37 15.71 14.08
CA PRO A 138 17.53 16.26 15.41
C PRO A 138 18.20 17.62 15.28
N ASN A 139 17.49 18.68 15.73
CA ASN A 139 17.96 20.06 15.73
C ASN A 139 18.38 20.62 14.35
N PRO A 140 17.42 20.82 13.42
CA PRO A 140 17.71 21.43 12.13
C PRO A 140 18.16 22.89 12.31
N ALA A 141 19.18 23.31 11.56
CA ALA A 141 19.70 24.67 11.59
C ALA A 141 18.84 25.65 10.77
N SER A 142 18.08 25.15 9.78
CA SER A 142 17.24 25.98 8.91
C SER A 142 15.87 25.34 8.63
N PHE A 143 14.91 26.16 8.17
CA PHE A 143 13.57 25.69 7.81
C PHE A 143 13.61 24.68 6.66
N ALA A 144 14.45 24.90 5.64
CA ALA A 144 14.60 23.99 4.49
C ALA A 144 15.23 22.64 4.87
N GLU A 145 16.06 22.61 5.91
CA GLU A 145 16.63 21.38 6.45
C GLU A 145 15.61 20.59 7.28
N ALA A 146 14.74 21.29 8.00
CA ALA A 146 13.67 20.70 8.82
C ALA A 146 12.49 20.18 7.98
N PHE A 147 12.14 20.91 6.91
CA PHE A 147 10.90 20.75 6.19
C PHE A 147 11.11 20.78 4.68
N ARG A 148 10.73 19.69 4.02
CA ARG A 148 10.73 19.59 2.56
C ARG A 148 9.40 20.11 2.02
N GLN A 149 9.45 21.00 1.03
CA GLN A 149 8.27 21.41 0.28
C GLN A 149 7.77 20.23 -0.56
N ILE A 150 6.50 19.85 -0.37
CA ILE A 150 5.84 18.75 -1.08
C ILE A 150 4.75 19.23 -2.03
N GLY A 151 4.36 20.50 -1.96
CA GLY A 151 3.40 21.06 -2.88
C GLY A 151 3.33 22.58 -2.80
N GLN A 152 2.81 23.18 -3.86
CA GLN A 152 2.48 24.59 -3.97
C GLN A 152 1.15 24.71 -4.71
N ARG A 153 0.29 25.61 -4.27
CA ARG A 153 -0.90 26.02 -5.00
C ARG A 153 -1.13 27.51 -4.77
N THR A 154 -1.79 28.16 -5.71
CA THR A 154 -2.28 29.53 -5.51
C THR A 154 -3.77 29.45 -5.15
N VAL A 155 -4.17 30.08 -4.05
CA VAL A 155 -5.55 30.09 -3.54
C VAL A 155 -6.14 31.48 -3.73
N GLY A 156 -7.28 31.55 -4.44
CA GLY A 156 -7.79 32.80 -4.97
C GLY A 156 -7.03 33.22 -6.23
N GLY A 157 -7.59 34.17 -6.99
CA GLY A 157 -7.07 34.53 -8.32
C GLY A 157 -8.18 34.49 -9.35
N GLY A 158 -8.88 35.61 -9.50
CA GLY A 158 -9.81 35.88 -10.58
C GLY A 158 -9.39 37.14 -11.35
N PRO A 159 -10.15 37.59 -12.35
CA PRO A 159 -9.83 38.78 -13.17
C PRO A 159 -9.59 40.07 -12.37
N LYS A 160 -9.95 40.07 -11.09
CA LYS A 160 -9.88 41.21 -10.19
C LYS A 160 -9.21 40.90 -8.83
N THR A 161 -8.78 39.67 -8.54
CA THR A 161 -8.16 39.33 -7.24
C THR A 161 -6.77 38.76 -7.45
N VAL A 162 -5.78 39.21 -6.67
CA VAL A 162 -4.45 38.58 -6.64
C VAL A 162 -4.56 37.30 -5.81
N GLY A 163 -4.04 36.20 -6.35
CA GLY A 163 -4.01 34.92 -5.66
C GLY A 163 -2.97 34.91 -4.53
N ALA A 164 -3.29 34.23 -3.43
CA ALA A 164 -2.36 34.04 -2.33
C ALA A 164 -1.66 32.68 -2.49
N ASP A 165 -0.33 32.68 -2.39
CA ASP A 165 0.42 31.42 -2.45
C ASP A 165 0.24 30.60 -1.17
N GLU A 166 -0.02 29.31 -1.36
CA GLU A 166 -0.08 28.30 -0.33
C GLU A 166 0.96 27.22 -0.61
N PHE A 167 1.86 27.03 0.36
CA PHE A 167 2.91 26.03 0.31
C PHE A 167 2.62 24.91 1.31
N LEU A 168 2.85 23.67 0.89
CA LEU A 168 2.72 22.50 1.72
C LEU A 168 4.10 21.91 1.98
N PHE A 169 4.44 21.72 3.25
CA PHE A 169 5.70 21.13 3.68
C PHE A 169 5.48 19.88 4.53
N TYR A 170 6.48 19.01 4.50
CA TYR A 170 6.55 17.78 5.29
C TYR A 170 7.90 17.69 5.98
N GLY A 171 7.90 17.30 7.26
CA GLY A 171 9.11 17.09 8.04
C GLY A 171 8.87 16.22 9.26
N ASN A 172 9.96 15.82 9.92
CA ASN A 172 9.91 15.05 11.16
C ASN A 172 10.80 15.70 12.22
N LEU A 173 10.16 16.29 13.22
CA LEU A 173 10.78 16.71 14.47
C LEU A 173 10.45 15.63 15.51
N GLY A 174 11.31 15.35 16.49
CA GLY A 174 11.30 14.10 17.28
C GLY A 174 9.99 13.63 17.92
N SER A 175 8.93 14.45 17.94
CA SER A 175 7.55 14.07 18.27
C SER A 175 6.81 13.27 17.18
N GLY A 176 7.29 13.25 15.94
CA GLY A 176 6.73 12.49 14.83
C GLY A 176 6.63 13.26 13.50
N ASN A 177 5.83 12.73 12.59
CA ASN A 177 5.64 13.31 11.26
C ASN A 177 4.72 14.53 11.29
N LEU A 178 5.18 15.65 10.73
CA LEU A 178 4.46 16.92 10.70
C LEU A 178 4.17 17.35 9.26
N PHE A 179 2.97 17.89 9.05
CA PHE A 179 2.55 18.54 7.81
C PHE A 179 2.27 20.01 8.09
N LEU A 180 2.91 20.90 7.34
CA LEU A 180 2.78 22.34 7.51
C LEU A 180 2.14 22.95 6.27
N THR A 181 1.15 23.79 6.46
CA THR A 181 0.56 24.61 5.40
C THR A 181 0.89 26.07 5.67
N SER A 182 1.71 26.67 4.81
CA SER A 182 2.08 28.09 4.87
C SER A 182 1.22 28.87 3.88
N ARG A 183 0.58 29.97 4.33
CA ARG A 183 -0.26 30.84 3.52
C ARG A 183 0.07 32.30 3.78
N VAL A 184 0.21 33.10 2.73
CA VAL A 184 0.36 34.55 2.87
C VAL A 184 -1.01 35.19 3.10
N ARG A 185 -1.09 36.11 4.07
CA ARG A 185 -2.28 36.83 4.48
C ARG A 185 -2.00 38.33 4.53
N LEU A 186 -3.04 39.13 4.29
CA LEU A 186 -3.02 40.58 4.45
C LEU A 186 -3.22 40.93 5.94
N ILE A 187 -2.57 41.99 6.42
CA ILE A 187 -2.76 42.49 7.80
C ILE A 187 -4.18 43.03 7.99
N GLU A 188 -4.71 43.75 7.01
CA GLU A 188 -6.10 44.18 7.00
C GLU A 188 -6.96 43.21 6.17
N PRO A 189 -7.91 42.47 6.78
CA PRO A 189 -8.75 41.50 6.06
C PRO A 189 -9.73 42.14 5.07
N ASN A 190 -9.95 43.45 5.21
CA ASN A 190 -10.86 44.24 4.38
C ASN A 190 -10.11 44.97 3.24
N GLU A 191 -8.78 44.98 3.30
CA GLU A 191 -7.95 45.55 2.26
C GLU A 191 -7.90 44.53 1.12
N SER A 192 -8.44 44.92 -0.02
CA SER A 192 -8.45 44.07 -1.20
C SER A 192 -7.10 44.21 -1.90
N PHE A 193 -6.61 43.17 -2.60
CA PHE A 193 -5.38 43.22 -3.42
C PHE A 193 -5.42 44.24 -4.58
N TYR A 194 -6.40 45.13 -4.59
CA TYR A 194 -6.66 46.14 -5.59
C TYR A 194 -5.96 47.44 -5.21
N THR A 195 -4.66 47.52 -5.43
CA THR A 195 -4.07 48.80 -5.82
C THR A 195 -3.25 48.57 -7.08
N THR A 196 -3.87 48.82 -8.23
CA THR A 196 -3.11 49.04 -9.45
C THR A 196 -2.32 50.33 -9.27
N TRP A 197 -1.03 50.29 -9.59
CA TRP A 197 -0.06 51.37 -9.42
C TRP A 197 -0.49 52.72 -10.03
N ASN A 198 -1.47 52.73 -10.95
CA ASN A 198 -1.82 53.89 -11.79
C ASN A 198 -3.05 54.72 -11.34
N HIS A 199 -3.71 54.41 -10.22
CA HIS A 199 -4.85 55.21 -9.70
C HIS A 199 -4.60 55.80 -8.31
N ARG A 200 -3.34 56.12 -7.96
CA ARG A 200 -3.06 56.79 -6.68
C ARG A 200 -3.61 58.22 -6.70
N LEU A 201 -4.55 58.50 -5.80
CA LEU A 201 -4.76 59.86 -5.30
C LEU A 201 -3.42 60.32 -4.71
N ARG A 202 -2.99 61.52 -5.07
CA ARG A 202 -1.62 62.03 -4.89
C ARG A 202 -1.10 61.98 -3.44
N ASP A 203 -1.99 61.76 -2.47
CA ASP A 203 -1.69 61.76 -1.03
C ASP A 203 -2.23 60.52 -0.26
N SER A 204 -2.66 59.44 -0.94
CA SER A 204 -3.13 58.23 -0.25
C SER A 204 -1.95 57.37 0.20
N HIS A 205 -1.72 57.28 1.52
CA HIS A 205 -0.72 56.40 2.16
C HIS A 205 -1.09 54.90 2.14
N VAL A 206 -2.11 54.51 1.39
CA VAL A 206 -2.64 53.14 1.32
C VAL A 206 -1.80 52.35 0.30
N GLY A 207 -0.87 51.53 0.81
CA GLY A 207 0.04 50.75 -0.02
C GLY A 207 1.31 50.28 0.66
N SER A 208 1.48 50.55 1.95
CA SER A 208 2.60 50.02 2.76
C SER A 208 2.16 48.96 3.77
N SER A 209 0.97 48.36 3.63
CA SER A 209 0.47 47.36 4.56
C SER A 209 1.20 46.04 4.36
N GLU A 210 1.97 45.69 5.38
CA GLU A 210 2.85 44.55 5.48
C GLU A 210 2.05 43.24 5.35
N HIS A 211 2.62 42.22 4.71
CA HIS A 211 1.98 40.90 4.56
C HIS A 211 2.45 40.00 5.70
N TRP A 212 1.61 39.10 6.22
CA TRP A 212 2.03 38.12 7.22
C TRP A 212 1.84 36.68 6.72
N VAL A 213 2.53 35.72 7.33
CA VAL A 213 2.52 34.30 6.96
C VAL A 213 1.84 33.47 8.04
N ASP A 214 0.74 32.79 7.69
CA ASP A 214 0.03 31.82 8.53
C ASP A 214 0.59 30.42 8.27
N ILE A 215 1.21 29.81 9.28
CA ILE A 215 1.70 28.43 9.22
C ILE A 215 0.82 27.55 10.11
N ALA A 216 0.01 26.72 9.47
CA ALA A 216 -0.80 25.70 10.11
C ALA A 216 -0.03 24.38 10.23
N VAL A 217 0.19 23.89 11.45
CA VAL A 217 0.91 22.65 11.74
C VAL A 217 -0.08 21.53 12.08
N ARG A 218 0.03 20.39 11.39
CA ARG A 218 -0.77 19.18 11.61
C ARG A 218 0.13 18.00 11.97
N GLY A 219 -0.31 17.18 12.91
CA GLY A 219 0.42 16.00 13.39
C GLY A 219 0.76 16.08 14.88
N PRO A 220 1.43 15.05 15.44
CA PRO A 220 1.88 15.04 16.83
C PRO A 220 2.97 16.10 17.01
N CYS A 221 2.57 17.28 17.48
CA CYS A 221 3.45 18.45 17.63
C CYS A 221 3.44 18.91 19.08
N SER A 222 4.59 18.79 19.76
CA SER A 222 4.77 19.31 21.10
C SER A 222 4.87 20.84 21.09
N ASP A 223 4.66 21.48 22.24
CA ASP A 223 4.83 22.94 22.34
C ASP A 223 6.28 23.38 22.10
N GLU A 224 7.26 22.51 22.37
CA GLU A 224 8.67 22.75 22.04
C GLU A 224 8.88 22.75 20.52
N ASP A 225 8.27 21.79 19.81
CA ASP A 225 8.36 21.70 18.35
C ASP A 225 7.68 22.91 17.68
N LEU A 226 6.54 23.38 18.21
CA LEU A 226 5.88 24.59 17.72
C LEU A 226 6.79 25.83 17.84
N ARG A 227 7.43 26.02 18.99
CA ARG A 227 8.40 27.13 19.18
C ARG A 227 9.59 26.99 18.23
N ARG A 228 10.06 25.77 18.01
CA ARG A 228 11.16 25.48 17.08
C ARG A 228 10.78 25.81 15.64
N ILE A 229 9.58 25.41 15.19
CA ILE A 229 9.04 25.75 13.87
C ILE A 229 8.94 27.26 13.70
N ALA A 230 8.38 27.97 14.68
CA ALA A 230 8.23 29.42 14.63
C ALA A 230 9.58 30.14 14.51
N ARG A 231 10.60 29.69 15.26
CA ARG A 231 11.96 30.24 15.17
C ARG A 231 12.57 30.01 13.79
N LEU A 232 12.47 28.80 13.25
CA LEU A 232 13.03 28.47 11.92
C LEU A 232 12.33 29.23 10.81
N ALA A 233 11.00 29.37 10.90
CA ALA A 233 10.23 30.12 9.92
C ALA A 233 10.61 31.60 9.91
N ARG A 234 10.72 32.24 11.10
CA ARG A 234 11.10 33.67 11.22
C ARG A 234 12.53 33.94 10.75
N ALA A 235 13.41 32.95 10.82
CA ALA A 235 14.75 33.06 10.27
C ALA A 235 14.77 32.93 8.73
N ALA A 236 13.76 32.29 8.15
CA ALA A 236 13.66 32.04 6.71
C ALA A 236 12.85 33.10 5.94
N ASP A 237 11.95 33.81 6.61
CA ASP A 237 11.10 34.85 6.01
C ASP A 237 11.11 36.12 6.87
N THR A 238 11.25 37.27 6.22
CA THR A 238 11.33 38.59 6.86
C THR A 238 9.97 39.15 7.25
N ARG A 239 8.87 38.53 6.79
CA ARG A 239 7.49 38.93 7.10
C ARG A 239 7.09 38.49 8.51
N PRO A 240 6.10 39.15 9.14
CA PRO A 240 5.49 38.63 10.37
C PRO A 240 4.94 37.21 10.19
N ILE A 241 5.29 36.28 11.08
CA ILE A 241 4.86 34.86 10.99
C ILE A 241 4.07 34.46 12.23
N VAL A 242 2.91 33.85 12.00
CA VAL A 242 2.09 33.20 13.02
C VAL A 242 2.09 31.70 12.75
N VAL A 243 2.42 30.91 13.76
CA VAL A 243 2.40 29.44 13.70
C VAL A 243 1.33 28.93 14.65
N ARG A 244 0.44 28.07 14.15
CA ARG A 244 -0.66 27.51 14.95
C ARG A 244 -0.79 26.01 14.74
N ARG A 245 -1.09 25.29 15.81
CA ARG A 245 -1.46 23.87 15.75
C ARG A 245 -2.91 23.75 15.27
N ILE A 246 -3.14 22.90 14.28
CA ILE A 246 -4.49 22.53 13.85
C ILE A 246 -4.71 21.08 14.25
N ASP A 247 -5.54 20.87 15.27
CA ASP A 247 -5.99 19.54 15.63
C ASP A 247 -6.97 19.03 14.55
N PRO A 248 -6.80 17.78 14.04
CA PRO A 248 -7.63 17.27 12.96
C PRO A 248 -9.13 17.25 13.26
N LEU A 249 -9.52 17.26 14.55
CA LEU A 249 -10.90 17.17 15.00
C LEU A 249 -11.71 18.47 14.89
N ALA A 250 -11.07 19.63 14.75
CA ALA A 250 -11.79 20.92 14.68
C ALA A 250 -12.16 21.35 13.24
N GLY A 251 -11.74 20.60 12.21
CA GLY A 251 -11.94 20.96 10.80
C GLY A 251 -13.26 20.50 10.17
N LEU A 252 -14.12 19.79 10.92
CA LEU A 252 -15.39 19.22 10.40
C LEU A 252 -16.67 19.90 10.92
N SER A 253 -16.58 20.82 11.90
CA SER A 253 -17.75 21.49 12.48
C SER A 253 -18.26 22.71 11.69
N GLY A 254 -17.77 22.93 10.47
CA GLY A 254 -18.16 24.08 9.63
C GLY A 254 -19.08 23.76 8.45
N ARG A 255 -19.62 22.53 8.32
CA ARG A 255 -20.43 22.13 7.16
C ARG A 255 -21.85 21.62 7.46
N GLU A 256 -22.33 21.73 8.69
CA GLU A 256 -23.72 21.40 9.07
C GLU A 256 -24.42 22.55 9.80
N ALA A 257 -24.52 23.71 9.14
CA ALA A 257 -25.46 24.76 9.52
C ALA A 257 -25.92 25.53 8.27
N ALA A 258 -26.56 24.82 7.35
CA ALA A 258 -27.39 25.39 6.29
C ALA A 258 -28.34 24.31 5.75
N ARG A 259 -29.39 24.02 6.53
CA ARG A 259 -30.70 23.62 6.02
C ARG A 259 -31.74 24.44 6.77
#